data_AF-A0A963MW09-F1
#
_entry.id   AF-A0A963MW09-F1
#
_cell.length_a   1.000
_cell.length_b   1.000
_cell.length_c   1.000
_cell.angle_alpha   90.00
_cell.angle_beta   90.00
_cell.angle_gamma   90.00
#
_symmetry.space_group_name_H-M   'P 1'
#
loop_
_entity.id
_entity.type
_entity.pdbx_description
1 polymer ?
#
loop_
_entity_poly.entity_id
_entity_poly.type
_entity_poly.pdbx_seq_one_letter_code
_entity_poly.pdbx_strand_id
1 'polypeptide(L)'
;MFGPTPGTHLIFATLLAVALVFDFLNGFHDAANVVATMIASRALSPRAALLLAAGANLVGPLLFGLAVANTVGKEVVDPSGVTITVVLAALLAASSWNLVTWWWGIPSSSSHALAGGLVGGAAAFGGWSIIRVAGLT
;
A
#
# COMPACT_ATOMS: atom_id res chain seq x y z
N MET A 1 -10.72 -30.79 -10.15
CA MET A 1 -11.25 -29.61 -10.86
C MET A 1 -11.93 -28.72 -9.81
N PHE A 2 -11.14 -28.00 -9.00
CA PHE A 2 -11.65 -27.12 -7.95
C PHE A 2 -11.70 -25.69 -8.52
N GLY A 3 -12.79 -25.37 -9.22
CA GLY A 3 -13.09 -23.97 -9.53
C GLY A 3 -13.35 -23.21 -8.22
N PRO A 4 -13.02 -21.92 -8.13
CA PRO A 4 -13.33 -21.13 -6.94
C PRO A 4 -14.84 -21.18 -6.68
N THR A 5 -15.25 -21.34 -5.43
CA THR A 5 -16.69 -21.25 -5.09
C THR A 5 -17.20 -19.84 -5.39
N PRO A 6 -18.49 -19.64 -5.66
CA PRO A 6 -19.05 -18.30 -5.96
C PRO A 6 -18.66 -17.22 -4.94
N GLY A 7 -18.48 -17.59 -3.67
CA GLY A 7 -18.00 -16.69 -2.61
C GLY A 7 -16.54 -16.25 -2.77
N THR A 8 -15.67 -17.08 -3.33
CA THR A 8 -14.25 -16.75 -3.53
C THR A 8 -14.06 -15.64 -4.58
N HIS A 9 -14.87 -15.63 -5.63
CA HIS A 9 -14.82 -14.58 -6.67
C HIS A 9 -15.22 -13.21 -6.12
N LEU A 10 -16.24 -13.17 -5.24
CA LEU A 10 -16.70 -11.93 -4.60
C LEU A 10 -15.66 -11.35 -3.65
N ILE A 11 -15.01 -12.20 -2.84
CA ILE A 11 -13.95 -11.74 -1.93
C ILE A 11 -12.75 -11.23 -2.73
N PHE A 12 -12.37 -11.92 -3.80
CA PHE A 12 -11.27 -11.48 -4.66
C PHE A 12 -11.59 -10.15 -5.38
N ALA A 13 -12.80 -9.99 -5.90
CA ALA A 13 -13.26 -8.72 -6.49
C ALA A 13 -13.25 -7.58 -5.46
N THR A 14 -13.65 -7.86 -4.22
CA THR A 14 -13.60 -6.90 -3.12
C THR A 14 -12.16 -6.51 -2.79
N LEU A 15 -11.26 -7.49 -2.70
CA LEU A 15 -9.83 -7.24 -2.48
C LEU A 15 -9.24 -6.36 -3.59
N LEU A 16 -9.56 -6.63 -4.86
CA LEU A 16 -9.16 -5.81 -5.99
C LEU A 16 -9.67 -4.37 -5.88
N ALA A 17 -10.95 -4.20 -5.55
CA ALA A 17 -11.53 -2.88 -5.38
C ALA A 17 -10.83 -2.09 -4.25
N VAL A 18 -10.58 -2.73 -3.11
CA VAL A 18 -9.89 -2.12 -1.97
C VAL A 18 -8.43 -1.81 -2.29
N ALA A 19 -7.74 -2.70 -3.01
CA ALA A 19 -6.35 -2.48 -3.45
C ALA A 19 -6.25 -1.26 -4.38
N LEU A 20 -7.17 -1.12 -5.34
CA LEU A 20 -7.22 0.05 -6.23
C LEU A 20 -7.49 1.35 -5.46
N VAL A 21 -8.36 1.30 -4.44
CA VAL A 21 -8.60 2.45 -3.55
C VAL A 21 -7.33 2.80 -2.77
N PHE A 22 -6.65 1.80 -2.20
CA PHE A 22 -5.39 2.02 -1.49
C PHE A 22 -4.32 2.64 -2.41
N ASP A 23 -4.15 2.13 -3.63
CA ASP A 23 -3.19 2.64 -4.60
C ASP A 23 -3.49 4.10 -4.99
N PHE A 24 -4.77 4.43 -5.17
CA PHE A 24 -5.18 5.82 -5.43
C PHE A 24 -4.87 6.73 -4.23
N LEU A 25 -5.23 6.32 -3.01
CA LEU A 25 -4.97 7.10 -1.80
C LEU A 25 -3.47 7.27 -1.56
N ASN A 26 -2.68 6.22 -1.79
CA ASN A 26 -1.23 6.26 -1.71
C ASN A 26 -0.65 7.27 -2.71
N GLY A 27 -1.05 7.17 -3.98
CA GLY A 27 -0.61 8.10 -5.02
C GLY A 27 -0.98 9.56 -4.72
N PHE A 28 -2.18 9.79 -4.18
CA PHE A 28 -2.62 11.13 -3.77
C PHE A 28 -1.79 11.70 -2.61
N HIS A 29 -1.53 10.88 -1.58
CA HIS A 29 -0.73 11.26 -0.43
C HIS A 29 0.73 11.56 -0.82
N ASP A 30 1.32 10.72 -1.66
CA ASP A 30 2.72 10.86 -2.08
C ASP A 30 2.92 11.94 -3.14
N ALA A 31 1.95 12.15 -4.04
CA ALA A 31 2.04 13.17 -5.08
C ALA A 31 2.26 14.56 -4.46
N ALA A 32 1.58 14.87 -3.35
CA ALA A 32 1.74 16.15 -2.65
C ALA A 32 3.21 16.40 -2.25
N ASN A 33 3.88 15.37 -1.72
CA ASN A 33 5.29 15.46 -1.30
C ASN A 33 6.24 15.61 -2.49
N VAL A 34 5.97 14.92 -3.60
CA VAL A 34 6.83 14.92 -4.80
C VAL A 34 6.74 16.23 -5.57
N VAL A 35 5.54 16.81 -5.71
CA VAL A 35 5.36 18.01 -6.56
C VAL A 35 5.55 19.33 -5.82
N ALA A 36 5.51 19.33 -4.48
CA ALA A 36 5.54 20.54 -3.67
C ALA A 36 6.75 21.44 -3.99
N THR A 37 7.95 20.87 -4.13
CA THR A 37 9.18 21.63 -4.39
C THR A 37 9.18 22.29 -5.77
N MET A 38 8.74 21.56 -6.80
CA MET A 38 8.69 22.06 -8.19
C MET A 38 7.65 23.17 -8.36
N ILE A 39 6.52 23.07 -7.66
CA ILE A 39 5.46 24.09 -7.69
C ILE A 39 5.86 25.32 -6.86
N ALA A 40 6.36 25.13 -5.63
CA ALA A 40 6.73 26.23 -4.74
C ALA A 40 7.90 27.07 -5.31
N SER A 41 8.88 26.42 -5.95
CA SER A 41 9.98 27.09 -6.65
C SER A 41 9.58 27.70 -8.00
N ARG A 42 8.36 27.44 -8.47
CA ARG A 42 7.85 27.83 -9.80
C ARG A 42 8.67 27.24 -10.96
N ALA A 43 9.37 26.13 -10.73
CA ALA A 43 10.10 25.42 -11.77
C ALA A 43 9.14 24.78 -12.80
N LEU A 44 7.97 24.32 -12.34
CA LEU A 44 6.92 23.76 -13.19
C LEU A 44 5.54 24.31 -12.81
N SER A 45 4.64 24.38 -13.79
CA SER A 45 3.22 24.61 -13.50
C SER A 45 2.62 23.41 -12.75
N PRO A 46 1.59 23.60 -11.92
CA PRO A 46 0.96 22.50 -11.17
C PRO A 46 0.53 21.33 -12.05
N ARG A 47 -0.02 21.61 -13.24
CA ARG A 47 -0.43 20.56 -14.18
C ARG A 47 0.76 19.76 -14.72
N ALA A 48 1.84 20.45 -15.10
CA ALA A 48 3.05 19.79 -15.59
C ALA A 48 3.71 18.92 -14.51
N ALA A 49 3.79 19.43 -13.28
CA ALA A 49 4.35 18.69 -12.15
C ALA A 49 3.54 17.41 -11.84
N LEU A 50 2.20 17.49 -11.85
CA LEU A 50 1.33 16.33 -11.65
C LEU A 50 1.44 15.31 -12.78
N LEU A 51 1.48 15.75 -14.04
CA LEU A 51 1.66 14.85 -15.19
C LEU A 51 3.00 14.12 -15.15
N LEU A 52 4.06 14.83 -14.77
CA LEU A 52 5.38 14.24 -14.57
C LEU A 52 5.35 13.19 -13.43
N ALA A 53 4.76 13.54 -12.28
CA ALA A 53 4.66 12.64 -11.14
C ALA A 53 3.82 11.38 -11.47
N ALA A 54 2.72 11.54 -12.20
CA ALA A 54 1.89 10.42 -12.64
C ALA A 54 2.63 9.51 -13.64
N GLY A 55 3.30 10.10 -14.63
CA GLY A 55 4.11 9.36 -15.59
C GLY A 55 5.25 8.60 -14.92
N ALA A 56 5.96 9.24 -13.99
CA ALA A 56 7.03 8.61 -13.22
C ALA A 56 6.51 7.48 -12.31
N ASN A 57 5.35 7.64 -11.66
CA ASN A 57 4.74 6.57 -10.85
C ASN A 57 4.32 5.36 -11.69
N LEU A 58 3.83 5.59 -12.91
CA LEU A 58 3.46 4.50 -13.82
C LEU A 58 4.68 3.75 -14.35
N VAL A 59 5.73 4.48 -14.75
CA VAL A 59 6.93 3.91 -15.39
C VAL A 59 7.93 3.35 -14.37
N GLY A 60 8.00 3.92 -13.18
CA GLY A 60 8.97 3.56 -12.14
C GLY A 60 9.03 2.05 -11.87
N PRO A 61 7.91 1.38 -11.56
CA PRO A 61 7.88 -0.07 -11.34
C PRO A 61 8.35 -0.89 -12.54
N LEU A 62 8.14 -0.39 -13.77
CA LEU A 62 8.57 -1.07 -15.00
C LEU A 62 10.09 -1.00 -15.21
N LEU A 63 10.73 0.10 -14.78
CA LEU A 63 12.17 0.30 -14.94
C LEU A 63 12.99 -0.22 -13.76
N PHE A 64 12.49 -0.04 -12.54
CA PHE A 64 13.23 -0.30 -11.29
C PHE A 64 12.72 -1.54 -10.53
N GLY A 65 11.64 -2.15 -11.01
CA GLY A 65 11.06 -3.35 -10.42
C GLY A 65 10.26 -3.09 -9.14
N LEU A 66 9.96 -4.18 -8.42
CA LEU A 66 8.99 -4.21 -7.30
C LEU A 66 9.67 -4.49 -5.96
N ALA A 67 10.85 -3.90 -5.71
CA ALA A 67 11.65 -4.19 -4.53
C ALA A 67 10.87 -3.99 -3.21
N VAL A 68 10.20 -2.84 -3.04
CA VAL A 68 9.41 -2.53 -1.83
C VAL A 68 8.27 -3.54 -1.63
N ALA A 69 7.54 -3.87 -2.71
CA ALA A 69 6.46 -4.85 -2.63
C ALA A 69 6.98 -6.26 -2.26
N ASN A 70 8.15 -6.64 -2.76
CA ASN A 70 8.80 -7.91 -2.41
C ASN A 70 9.20 -7.96 -0.93
N THR A 71 9.80 -6.89 -0.40
CA THR A 71 10.20 -6.80 1.01
C THR A 71 8.98 -6.85 1.93
N VAL A 72 7.97 -6.00 1.68
CA VAL A 72 6.74 -5.97 2.49
C VAL A 72 6.00 -7.31 2.44
N GLY A 73 5.97 -7.97 1.27
CA GLY A 73 5.24 -9.22 1.07
C GLY A 73 5.93 -10.49 1.58
N LYS A 74 7.25 -10.49 1.77
CA LYS A 74 8.02 -11.72 2.10
C LYS A 74 8.77 -11.65 3.42
N GLU A 75 9.18 -10.46 3.84
CA GLU A 75 10.12 -10.31 4.95
C GLU A 75 9.42 -9.96 6.26
N VAL A 76 8.22 -9.37 6.22
CA VAL A 76 7.49 -8.90 7.42
C VAL A 76 6.68 -10.02 8.11
N VAL A 77 6.06 -10.91 7.34
CA VAL A 77 5.16 -11.96 7.84
C VAL A 77 5.50 -13.30 7.17
N ASP A 78 5.37 -14.39 7.91
CA ASP A 78 5.46 -15.73 7.32
C ASP A 78 4.39 -15.95 6.23
N PRO A 79 4.73 -16.53 5.07
CA PRO A 79 3.76 -16.76 3.98
C PRO A 79 2.50 -17.52 4.41
N SER A 80 2.58 -18.37 5.43
CA SER A 80 1.42 -19.08 6.00
C SER A 80 0.36 -18.14 6.63
N GLY A 81 0.77 -16.93 7.05
CA GLY A 81 -0.11 -15.89 7.59
C GLY A 81 -0.69 -14.94 6.54
N VAL A 82 -0.21 -14.98 5.31
CA VAL A 82 -0.64 -14.06 4.23
C VAL A 82 -1.86 -14.64 3.52
N THR A 83 -3.03 -14.50 4.17
CA THR A 83 -4.32 -14.88 3.59
C THR A 83 -5.02 -13.68 2.95
N ILE A 84 -5.96 -13.92 2.04
CA ILE A 84 -6.79 -12.87 1.41
C ILE A 84 -7.43 -11.96 2.46
N THR A 85 -7.93 -12.52 3.56
CA THR A 85 -8.55 -11.76 4.66
C THR A 85 -7.55 -10.88 5.39
N VAL A 86 -6.33 -11.37 5.63
CA VAL A 86 -5.25 -10.59 6.26
C VAL A 86 -4.81 -9.44 5.37
N VAL A 87 -4.68 -9.67 4.05
CA VAL A 87 -4.34 -8.61 3.09
C VAL A 87 -5.46 -7.57 3.01
N LEU A 88 -6.73 -7.99 2.99
CA LEU A 88 -7.87 -7.08 3.06
C LEU A 88 -7.85 -6.23 4.33
N ALA A 89 -7.62 -6.83 5.49
CA ALA A 89 -7.50 -6.11 6.76
C ALA A 89 -6.34 -5.10 6.74
N ALA A 90 -5.19 -5.50 6.19
CA ALA A 90 -4.02 -4.63 6.06
C ALA A 90 -4.29 -3.42 5.15
N LEU A 91 -4.92 -3.64 3.99
CA LEU A 91 -5.27 -2.57 3.06
C LEU A 91 -6.30 -1.60 3.65
N LEU A 92 -7.31 -2.12 4.37
CA LEU A 92 -8.31 -1.29 5.05
C LEU A 92 -7.69 -0.46 6.17
N ALA A 93 -6.82 -1.08 6.99
CA ALA A 93 -6.11 -0.38 8.06
C ALA A 93 -5.20 0.71 7.51
N ALA A 94 -4.40 0.39 6.49
CA ALA A 94 -3.49 1.34 5.85
C ALA A 94 -4.24 2.49 5.14
N SER A 95 -5.32 2.17 4.41
CA SER A 95 -6.16 3.19 3.76
C SER A 95 -6.81 4.12 4.78
N SER A 96 -7.34 3.56 5.87
CA SER A 96 -7.95 4.33 6.95
C SER A 96 -6.93 5.24 7.63
N TRP A 97 -5.73 4.71 7.89
CA TRP A 97 -4.64 5.49 8.47
C TRP A 97 -4.19 6.62 7.53
N ASN A 98 -4.03 6.34 6.25
CA ASN A 98 -3.66 7.34 5.24
C ASN A 98 -4.68 8.49 5.17
N LEU A 99 -5.97 8.19 5.26
CA LEU A 99 -7.02 9.21 5.30
C LEU A 99 -6.96 10.04 6.59
N VAL A 100 -6.72 9.41 7.73
CA VAL A 100 -6.57 10.09 9.03
C VAL A 100 -5.36 11.03 9.03
N THR A 101 -4.20 10.55 8.59
CA THR A 101 -2.98 11.36 8.56
C THR A 101 -3.08 12.48 7.55
N TRP A 102 -3.70 12.22 6.40
CA TRP A 102 -4.00 13.26 5.42
C TRP A 102 -4.93 14.34 6.01
N TRP A 103 -6.01 13.95 6.69
CA TRP A 103 -6.95 14.88 7.30
C TRP A 103 -6.30 15.79 8.33
N TRP A 104 -5.29 15.29 9.06
CA TRP A 104 -4.52 16.07 10.02
C TRP A 104 -3.25 16.72 9.44
N GLY A 105 -2.98 16.57 8.14
CA GLY A 105 -1.77 17.11 7.51
C GLY A 105 -0.46 16.52 8.05
N ILE A 106 -0.51 15.31 8.60
CA ILE A 106 0.65 14.60 9.16
C ILE A 106 1.35 13.86 8.03
N PRO A 107 2.65 14.10 7.77
CA PRO A 107 3.41 13.31 6.81
C PRO A 107 3.53 11.87 7.32
N SER A 108 2.91 10.93 6.60
CA SER A 108 2.90 9.50 6.89
C SER A 108 3.46 8.68 5.73
N SER A 109 4.02 7.51 6.01
CA SER A 109 4.48 6.55 5.01
C SER A 109 3.43 5.45 4.82
N SER A 110 2.84 5.39 3.62
CA SER A 110 1.85 4.34 3.28
C SER A 110 2.44 2.94 3.33
N SER A 111 3.72 2.76 2.98
CA SER A 111 4.39 1.45 3.07
C SER A 111 4.50 0.96 4.52
N HIS A 112 4.78 1.87 5.47
CA HIS A 112 4.78 1.53 6.89
C HIS A 112 3.37 1.28 7.43
N ALA A 113 2.38 2.06 6.98
CA ALA A 113 0.99 1.82 7.31
C ALA A 113 0.52 0.43 6.83
N LEU A 114 0.91 0.04 5.62
CA LEU A 114 0.63 -1.28 5.05
C LEU A 114 1.36 -2.41 5.81
N ALA A 115 2.65 -2.23 6.12
CA ALA A 115 3.41 -3.19 6.90
C ALA A 115 2.80 -3.37 8.31
N GLY A 116 2.45 -2.28 8.99
CA GLY A 116 1.77 -2.32 10.29
C GLY A 116 0.40 -3.01 10.22
N GLY A 117 -0.37 -2.75 9.17
CA GLY A 117 -1.63 -3.44 8.90
C GLY A 117 -1.45 -4.95 8.68
N LEU A 118 -0.42 -5.35 7.94
CA LEU A 118 -0.06 -6.76 7.73
C LEU A 118 0.36 -7.44 9.03
N VAL A 119 1.21 -6.80 9.83
CA VAL A 119 1.66 -7.31 11.13
C VAL A 119 0.46 -7.50 12.07
N GLY A 120 -0.42 -6.50 12.18
CA GLY A 120 -1.61 -6.58 13.03
C GLY A 120 -2.60 -7.65 12.56
N GLY A 121 -2.87 -7.72 11.26
CA GLY A 121 -3.76 -8.74 10.68
C GLY A 121 -3.21 -10.16 10.84
N ALA A 122 -1.91 -10.35 10.62
CA ALA A 122 -1.24 -11.62 10.79
C ALA A 122 -1.22 -12.07 12.27
N ALA A 123 -0.89 -11.15 13.20
CA ALA A 123 -0.94 -11.43 14.64
C ALA A 123 -2.33 -11.89 15.09
N ALA A 124 -3.39 -11.26 14.58
CA ALA A 124 -4.77 -11.65 14.89
C ALA A 124 -5.16 -13.01 14.27
N PHE A 125 -4.57 -13.37 13.14
CA PHE A 125 -4.85 -14.63 12.45
C PHE A 125 -4.14 -15.84 13.06
N GLY A 126 -2.83 -15.74 13.29
CA GLY A 126 -2.00 -16.89 13.71
C GLY A 126 -1.04 -16.61 14.87
N GLY A 127 -1.23 -15.49 15.58
CA GLY A 127 -0.42 -15.10 16.74
C GLY A 127 0.92 -14.45 16.39
N TRP A 128 1.65 -14.00 17.41
CA TRP A 128 2.91 -13.28 17.23
C TRP A 128 4.04 -14.14 16.63
N SER A 129 3.93 -15.47 16.68
CA SER A 129 4.95 -16.40 16.18
C SER A 129 5.13 -16.38 14.67
N ILE A 130 4.16 -15.85 13.91
CA ILE A 130 4.25 -15.77 12.44
C ILE A 130 4.84 -14.44 11.95
N ILE A 131 5.15 -13.53 12.87
CA ILE A 131 5.77 -12.24 12.54
C ILE A 131 7.29 -12.43 12.49
N ARG A 132 7.89 -11.98 11.40
CA ARG A 132 9.34 -12.05 11.20
C ARG A 132 9.95 -10.75 11.68
N VAL A 133 10.40 -10.74 12.93
CA VAL A 133 11.01 -9.56 13.57
C VAL A 133 12.19 -9.01 12.78
N ALA A 134 12.93 -9.87 12.08
CA ALA A 134 14.03 -9.47 11.20
C ALA A 134 13.59 -8.60 10.00
N GLY A 135 12.33 -8.69 9.55
CA GLY A 135 11.80 -7.84 8.49
C GLY A 135 11.11 -6.57 9.00
N LEU A 136 11.20 -6.27 10.30
CA LEU A 136 10.70 -5.03 10.91
C LEU A 136 11.78 -3.93 11.04
N THR A 137 13.03 -4.25 10.68
CA THR A 137 14.20 -3.35 10.70
C THR A 137 14.69 -3.08 9.30
#